data_AF-A0A7Y1Z184-F1
#
_entry.id   AF-A0A7Y1Z184-F1
#
_cell.length_a   1.000
_cell.length_b   1.000
_cell.length_c   1.000
_cell.angle_alpha   90.00
_cell.angle_beta   90.00
_cell.angle_gamma   90.00
#
_symmetry.space_group_name_H-M   'P 1'
#
loop_
_entity.id
_entity.type
_entity.pdbx_description
1 polymer ?
#
loop_
_entity_poly.entity_id
_entity_poly.type
_entity_poly.pdbx_seq_one_letter_code
_entity_poly.pdbx_strand_id
1 'polypeptide(L)'
;MTVLHSAPKNAPNEGARDALTTALGDMALSSSQQHDEIIITVARESIEDALRLLRDEHEYQQLMEIAGVDYPERAERFEVVYM
;
A
#
# COMPACT_ATOMS: atom_id res chain seq x y z
N MET A 1 -4.81 -23.59 -11.95
CA MET A 1 -6.28 -23.77 -12.06
C MET A 1 -6.87 -22.37 -12.21
N THR A 2 -7.45 -22.04 -13.36
CA THR A 2 -7.93 -20.66 -13.60
C THR A 2 -9.20 -20.44 -12.77
N VAL A 3 -9.13 -19.58 -11.76
CA VAL A 3 -10.29 -19.17 -10.98
C VAL A 3 -11.13 -18.24 -11.86
N LEU A 4 -12.36 -18.66 -12.17
CA LEU A 4 -13.32 -17.82 -12.89
C LEU A 4 -14.11 -17.00 -11.86
N HIS A 5 -13.85 -15.70 -11.78
CA HIS A 5 -14.71 -14.74 -11.09
C HIS A 5 -15.25 -13.71 -12.08
N SER A 6 -16.35 -13.03 -11.74
CA SER A 6 -16.96 -12.01 -12.60
C SER A 6 -16.19 -10.68 -12.65
N ALA A 7 -15.21 -10.46 -11.77
CA ALA A 7 -14.43 -9.22 -11.79
C ALA A 7 -13.54 -9.11 -13.04
N PRO A 8 -13.19 -7.87 -13.47
CA PRO A 8 -12.29 -7.65 -14.59
C PRO A 8 -10.95 -8.37 -14.44
N LYS A 9 -10.31 -8.72 -15.55
CA LYS A 9 -8.95 -9.26 -15.53
C LYS A 9 -7.97 -8.17 -15.12
N ASN A 10 -7.18 -8.43 -14.09
CA ASN A 10 -6.04 -7.65 -13.64
C ASN A 10 -4.73 -8.38 -13.97
N ALA A 11 -3.63 -7.63 -14.08
CA ALA A 11 -2.30 -8.22 -14.08
C ALA A 11 -1.93 -8.62 -12.64
N PRO A 12 -1.27 -9.77 -12.42
CA PRO A 12 -0.82 -10.16 -11.09
C PRO A 12 0.31 -9.25 -10.60
N ASN A 13 0.29 -8.92 -9.31
CA ASN A 13 1.31 -8.11 -8.63
C ASN A 13 2.53 -8.95 -8.20
N GLU A 14 3.05 -9.80 -9.09
CA GLU A 14 4.13 -10.75 -8.76
C GLU A 14 5.42 -10.01 -8.38
N GLY A 15 5.96 -10.28 -7.19
CA GLY A 15 7.19 -9.67 -6.68
C GLY A 15 7.07 -8.20 -6.24
N ALA A 16 5.98 -7.50 -6.57
CA ALA A 16 5.81 -6.08 -6.27
C ALA A 16 5.86 -5.79 -4.77
N ARG A 17 5.17 -6.60 -3.94
CA ARG A 17 5.16 -6.42 -2.48
C ARG A 17 6.57 -6.46 -1.90
N ASP A 18 7.36 -7.48 -2.28
CA ASP A 18 8.70 -7.67 -1.74
C ASP A 18 9.68 -6.60 -2.24
N ALA A 19 9.53 -6.15 -3.49
CA ALA A 19 10.30 -5.03 -4.04
C ALA A 19 10.02 -3.72 -3.28
N LEU A 20 8.73 -3.41 -3.04
CA LEU A 20 8.34 -2.18 -2.35
C LEU A 20 8.72 -2.19 -0.88
N THR A 21 8.55 -3.30 -0.17
CA THR A 21 8.96 -3.39 1.24
C THR A 21 10.49 -3.31 1.38
N THR A 22 11.23 -3.88 0.43
CA THR A 22 12.69 -3.75 0.39
C THR A 22 13.12 -2.30 0.18
N ALA A 23 12.48 -1.58 -0.75
CA ALA A 23 12.83 -0.19 -1.05
C ALA A 23 12.43 0.77 0.08
N LEU A 24 11.27 0.55 0.71
CA LEU A 24 10.80 1.36 1.84
C LEU A 24 11.61 1.13 3.12
N GLY A 25 12.26 -0.04 3.26
CA GLY A 25 13.13 -0.36 4.39
C GLY A 25 12.43 -0.16 5.74
N ASP A 26 13.08 0.56 6.65
CA ASP A 26 12.60 0.81 8.02
C ASP A 26 11.30 1.64 8.06
N MET A 27 10.91 2.30 6.96
CA MET A 27 9.64 3.03 6.88
C MET A 27 8.43 2.08 6.83
N ALA A 28 8.59 0.86 6.32
CA ALA A 28 7.51 -0.12 6.19
C ALA A 28 7.35 -0.92 7.50
N LEU A 29 6.31 -0.62 8.26
CA LEU A 29 5.99 -1.30 9.52
C LEU A 29 5.37 -2.68 9.32
N SER A 30 4.55 -2.82 8.27
CA SER A 30 3.96 -4.11 7.90
C SER A 30 3.53 -4.13 6.44
N SER A 31 3.37 -5.33 5.87
CA SER A 31 2.77 -5.50 4.54
C SER A 31 1.86 -6.72 4.49
N SER A 32 0.76 -6.61 3.75
CA SER A 32 -0.16 -7.70 3.49
C SER A 32 -0.71 -7.62 2.06
N GLN A 33 -1.32 -8.70 1.60
CA GLN A 33 -2.02 -8.73 0.33
C GLN A 33 -3.41 -9.30 0.53
N GLN A 34 -4.44 -8.57 0.10
CA GLN A 34 -5.84 -8.95 0.24
C GLN A 34 -6.60 -8.47 -0.99
N HIS A 35 -7.51 -9.28 -1.52
CA HIS A 35 -8.34 -8.91 -2.68
C HIS A 35 -7.54 -8.37 -3.89
N ASP A 36 -6.39 -9.00 -4.19
CA ASP A 36 -5.41 -8.59 -5.21
C ASP A 36 -4.73 -7.23 -4.98
N GLU A 37 -4.95 -6.58 -3.84
CA GLU A 37 -4.32 -5.32 -3.45
C GLU A 37 -3.16 -5.53 -2.48
N ILE A 38 -2.10 -4.74 -2.64
CA ILE A 38 -0.97 -4.70 -1.72
C ILE A 38 -1.22 -3.56 -0.73
N ILE A 39 -1.20 -3.89 0.56
CA ILE A 39 -1.32 -2.92 1.64
C ILE A 39 0.01 -2.83 2.36
N ILE A 40 0.59 -1.64 2.45
CA ILE A 40 1.82 -1.36 3.19
C ILE A 40 1.50 -0.33 4.27
N THR A 41 1.73 -0.71 5.53
CA THR A 41 1.64 0.23 6.65
C THR A 41 2.99 0.92 6.80
N VAL A 42 2.98 2.25 6.73
CA VAL A 42 4.18 3.09 6.81
C VAL A 42 4.22 3.84 8.13
N ALA A 43 5.41 4.06 8.69
CA ALA A 43 5.62 4.93 9.84
C ALA A 43 5.14 6.35 9.53
N ARG A 44 4.32 6.93 10.42
CA ARG A 44 3.61 8.20 10.18
C ARG A 44 4.57 9.34 9.84
N GLU A 45 5.69 9.41 10.55
CA GLU A 45 6.73 10.41 10.40
C GLU A 45 7.47 10.32 9.05
N SER A 46 7.42 9.17 8.39
CA SER A 46 8.13 8.90 7.13
C SER A 46 7.22 8.88 5.91
N ILE A 47 5.93 9.27 6.05
CA ILE A 47 4.96 9.15 4.96
C ILE A 47 5.37 9.96 3.71
N GLU A 48 5.96 11.14 3.91
CA GLU A 48 6.37 12.01 2.81
C GLU A 48 7.58 11.42 2.05
N ASP A 49 8.55 10.87 2.78
CA ASP A 49 9.70 10.18 2.19
C ASP A 49 9.27 8.91 1.45
N ALA A 50 8.34 8.13 2.02
CA ALA A 50 7.78 6.95 1.37
C ALA A 50 7.06 7.31 0.06
N LEU A 51 6.20 8.32 0.06
CA LEU A 51 5.50 8.77 -1.15
C LEU A 51 6.47 9.31 -2.21
N ARG A 52 7.52 10.05 -1.79
CA ARG A 52 8.56 10.51 -2.71
C ARG A 52 9.30 9.35 -3.36
N LEU A 53 9.74 8.36 -2.58
CA LEU A 53 10.42 7.17 -3.08
C LEU A 53 9.54 6.39 -4.06
N LEU A 54 8.27 6.16 -3.71
CA LEU A 54 7.33 5.46 -4.58
C LEU A 54 7.11 6.19 -5.92
N ARG A 55 7.03 7.52 -5.87
CA ARG A 55 6.87 8.34 -7.08
C ARG A 55 8.13 8.34 -7.95
N ASP A 56 9.29 8.61 -7.34
CA ASP A 56 10.52 8.93 -8.06
C ASP A 56 11.32 7.68 -8.48
N GLU A 57 11.20 6.57 -7.73
CA GLU A 57 11.97 5.34 -7.98
C GLU A 57 11.12 4.14 -8.44
N HIS A 58 9.81 4.18 -8.20
CA HIS A 58 8.89 3.09 -8.53
C HIS A 58 7.74 3.50 -9.45
N GLU A 59 7.75 4.72 -9.99
CA GLU A 59 6.80 5.21 -10.99
C GLU A 59 5.32 5.23 -10.54
N TYR A 60 5.06 5.30 -9.23
CA TYR A 60 3.71 5.56 -8.69
C TYR A 60 3.37 7.05 -8.80
N GLN A 61 3.15 7.51 -10.04
CA GLN A 61 3.00 8.93 -10.36
C GLN A 61 1.62 9.51 -9.99
N GLN A 62 0.61 8.65 -9.91
CA GLN A 62 -0.77 9.07 -9.67
C GLN A 62 -1.20 8.69 -8.25
N LEU A 63 -1.56 9.70 -7.48
CA LEU A 63 -2.31 9.54 -6.24
C LEU A 63 -3.80 9.54 -6.59
N MET A 64 -4.45 8.40 -6.42
CA MET A 64 -5.85 8.18 -6.73
C MET A 64 -6.76 8.79 -5.68
N GLU A 65 -6.48 8.56 -4.40
CA GLU A 65 -7.36 8.91 -3.30
C GLU A 65 -6.58 9.05 -1.98
N ILE A 66 -7.09 9.89 -1.08
CA ILE A 66 -6.69 9.87 0.33
C ILE A 66 -7.94 9.70 1.18
N ALA A 67 -8.02 8.58 1.90
CA ALA A 67 -9.15 8.25 2.75
C ALA A 67 -8.75 8.17 4.22
N GLY A 68 -9.67 8.57 5.12
CA GLY A 68 -9.53 8.38 6.56
C GLY A 68 -10.35 7.19 7.03
N VAL A 69 -9.78 6.34 7.88
CA VAL A 69 -10.50 5.26 8.55
C VAL A 69 -10.50 5.50 10.05
N ASP A 70 -11.67 5.38 10.67
CA ASP A 70 -11.87 5.55 12.11
C ASP A 70 -12.02 4.18 12.78
N TYR A 71 -11.10 3.86 13.69
CA TYR A 71 -11.10 2.69 14.57
C TYR A 71 -11.19 3.13 16.03
N PRO A 72 -12.40 3.37 16.57
CA PRO A 72 -12.61 3.95 17.91
C PRO A 72 -11.96 3.20 19.07
N GLU A 73 -11.72 1.90 18.90
CA GLU A 73 -11.15 0.99 19.88
C GLU A 73 -9.61 1.06 19.96
N ARG A 74 -8.94 1.73 19.01
CA ARG A 74 -7.49 1.82 18.95
C ARG A 74 -6.96 3.08 19.64
N ALA A 75 -5.78 2.97 20.26
CA ALA A 75 -5.08 4.13 20.80
C ALA A 75 -4.73 5.13 19.69
N GLU A 76 -4.20 4.62 18.57
CA GLU A 76 -4.15 5.34 17.30
C GLU A 76 -5.45 5.13 16.54
N ARG A 77 -6.43 5.98 16.81
CA ARG A 77 -7.81 5.86 16.33
C ARG A 77 -7.94 5.98 14.80
N PHE A 78 -7.15 6.85 14.19
CA PHE A 78 -7.32 7.17 12.77
C PHE A 78 -6.17 6.62 11.94
N GLU A 79 -6.52 6.00 10.83
CA GLU A 79 -5.59 5.71 9.74
C GLU A 79 -5.84 6.67 8.58
N VAL A 80 -4.77 7.01 7.86
CA VAL A 80 -4.83 7.76 6.61
C VAL A 80 -4.29 6.83 5.53
N VAL A 81 -5.15 6.48 4.59
CA VAL A 81 -4.87 5.55 3.49
C VAL A 81 -4.63 6.35 2.23
N TYR A 82 -3.50 6.09 1.58
CA TYR A 82 -3.09 6.68 0.31
C TYR A 82 -3.20 5.59 -0.75
N MET A 83 -3.95 5.84 -1.83
CA MET A 83 -4.12 4.91 -2.96
C MET A 83 -3.59 5.52 -4.25
#